data_AF-X1JMT1-F1
#
_entry.id   AF-X1JMT1-F1
#
_cell.length_a   1.000
_cell.length_b   1.000
_cell.length_c   1.000
_cell.angle_alpha   90.00
_cell.angle_beta   90.00
_cell.angle_gamma   90.00
#
_symmetry.space_group_name_H-M   'P 1'
#
loop_
_entity.id
_entity.type
_entity.pdbx_description
1 polymer ?
#
loop_
_entity_poly.entity_id
_entity_poly.type
_entity_poly.pdbx_seq_one_letter_code
_entity_poly.pdbx_strand_id
1 'polypeptide(L)' 'MMGKHRFAPKLYYELSLGRLVPQDHLLRQISAAIDFSFVYPLARPYYRHTGQPSVDPIVLFKTL' A
#
# COMPACT_ATOMS: atom_id res chain seq x y z
N MET A 1 3.70 15.24 -0.50
CA MET A 1 3.79 14.35 0.68
C MET A 1 3.68 12.89 0.21
N MET A 2 4.32 11.91 0.85
CA MET A 2 4.01 10.49 0.59
C MET A 2 2.59 10.22 1.10
N GLY A 3 1.62 10.04 0.22
CA GLY A 3 0.21 9.83 0.56
C GLY A 3 -0.01 8.47 1.16
N LYS A 4 0.49 8.30 2.39
CA LYS A 4 0.19 7.19 3.27
C LYS A 4 -1.31 7.22 3.55
N HIS A 5 -2.08 6.41 2.83
CA HIS A 5 -3.50 6.28 3.07
C HIS A 5 -3.73 5.29 4.19
N ARG A 6 -4.22 5.77 5.34
CA ARG A 6 -4.83 4.88 6.33
C ARG A 6 -6.13 4.37 5.73
N PHE A 7 -6.22 3.07 5.51
CA PHE A 7 -7.46 2.45 5.04
C PHE A 7 -8.56 2.69 6.08
N ALA A 8 -9.60 3.41 5.67
CA ALA A 8 -10.82 3.57 6.44
C ALA A 8 -11.95 2.84 5.68
N PRO A 9 -12.60 1.84 6.29
CA PRO A 9 -13.71 1.14 5.64
C PRO A 9 -14.87 2.12 5.39
N LYS A 10 -15.48 2.06 4.20
CA LYS A 10 -16.69 2.83 3.89
C LYS A 10 -17.89 2.14 4.53
N LEU A 11 -18.73 2.90 5.24
CA LEU A 11 -19.83 2.41 6.07
C LEU A 11 -20.88 1.55 5.31
N TYR A 12 -21.01 1.76 3.99
CA TYR A 12 -22.10 1.19 3.18
C TYR A 12 -21.65 0.15 2.14
N TYR A 13 -20.34 -0.14 2.04
CA TYR A 13 -19.81 -1.12 1.09
C TYR A 13 -19.01 -2.19 1.85
N GLU A 14 -19.58 -3.40 1.98
CA GLU A 14 -18.92 -4.54 2.62
C GLU A 14 -17.92 -5.27 1.71
N LEU A 15 -17.74 -4.80 0.47
CA LEU A 15 -16.81 -5.40 -0.47
C LEU A 15 -15.36 -5.06 -0.08
N SER A 16 -14.66 -6.04 0.47
CA SER A 16 -13.22 -5.94 0.74
C SER A 16 -12.46 -6.83 -0.22
N LEU A 17 -11.60 -6.23 -1.05
CA LEU A 17 -10.66 -6.98 -1.90
C LEU A 17 -9.79 -7.93 -1.06
N GLY A 18 -9.40 -7.49 0.13
CA GLY A 18 -8.68 -8.31 1.10
C GLY A 18 -9.50 -9.45 1.72
N ARG A 19 -10.81 -9.54 1.50
CA ARG A 19 -11.62 -10.72 1.86
C ARG A 19 -11.85 -11.65 0.67
N LEU A 20 -11.76 -11.14 -0.56
CA LEU A 20 -11.98 -11.90 -1.79
C LEU A 20 -10.74 -12.68 -2.25
N VAL A 21 -9.53 -12.23 -1.88
CA VAL A 21 -8.30 -12.97 -2.21
C VAL A 21 -8.15 -14.17 -1.26
N PRO A 22 -7.94 -15.40 -1.75
CA PRO A 22 -7.74 -16.59 -0.92
C PRO A 22 -6.65 -16.41 0.15
N GLN A 23 -6.78 -17.08 1.30
CA GLN A 23 -5.85 -16.92 2.42
C GLN A 23 -4.48 -17.54 2.14
N ASP A 24 -4.47 -18.62 1.37
CA ASP A 24 -3.29 -19.37 0.92
C ASP A 24 -2.60 -18.74 -0.30
N HIS A 25 -3.08 -17.59 -0.78
CA HIS A 25 -2.53 -16.93 -1.94
C HIS A 25 -1.06 -16.49 -1.71
N LEU A 26 -0.18 -16.85 -2.64
CA LEU A 26 1.27 -16.58 -2.58
C LEU A 26 1.61 -15.13 -2.21
N LEU A 27 0.97 -14.14 -2.85
CA LEU A 27 1.23 -12.72 -2.57
C LEU A 27 0.92 -12.30 -1.12
N ARG A 28 0.01 -12.99 -0.42
CA ARG A 28 -0.22 -12.74 1.02
C ARG A 28 0.94 -13.23 1.86
N GLN A 29 1.46 -14.41 1.53
CA GLN A 29 2.61 -14.99 2.22
C GLN A 29 3.84 -14.10 2.04
N ILE A 30 4.10 -13.63 0.81
CA ILE A 30 5.17 -12.67 0.50
C ILE A 30 4.95 -11.36 1.28
N SER A 31 3.72 -10.82 1.26
CA SER A 31 3.41 -9.59 1.98
C SER A 31 3.54 -9.70 3.51
N ALA A 32 3.46 -10.92 4.06
CA ALA A 32 3.66 -11.19 5.48
C ALA A 32 5.14 -11.47 5.83
N ALA A 33 5.91 -12.02 4.90
CA ALA A 33 7.30 -12.39 5.10
C ALA A 33 8.29 -11.24 4.93
N ILE A 34 7.93 -10.21 4.15
CA ILE A 34 8.83 -9.10 3.80
C ILE A 34 8.34 -7.80 4.43
N ASP A 35 9.22 -7.13 5.19
CA ASP A 35 9.01 -5.74 5.58
C ASP A 35 9.37 -4.81 4.42
N PHE A 36 8.36 -4.15 3.84
CA PHE A 36 8.53 -3.20 2.73
C PHE A 36 8.90 -1.79 3.17
N SER A 37 9.16 -1.57 4.46
CA SER A 37 9.55 -0.24 4.99
C SER A 37 10.77 0.35 4.28
N PHE A 38 11.66 -0.50 3.74
CA PHE A 38 12.84 -0.09 2.96
C PHE A 38 12.51 0.70 1.69
N VAL A 39 11.29 0.58 1.16
CA VAL A 39 10.85 1.31 -0.05
C VAL A 39 10.74 2.82 0.24
N TYR A 40 10.37 3.20 1.47
CA TYR A 40 10.21 4.62 1.82
C TYR A 40 11.49 5.45 1.66
N PRO A 41 12.66 5.08 2.24
CA PRO A 41 13.88 5.84 2.03
C PRO A 41 14.33 5.85 0.56
N LEU A 42 14.12 4.77 -0.18
CA LEU A 42 14.45 4.69 -1.62
C LEU A 42 13.59 5.62 -2.47
N ALA A 43 12.29 5.71 -2.16
CA ALA A 43 11.36 6.54 -2.91
C ALA A 43 11.41 8.03 -2.51
N ARG A 44 11.95 8.36 -1.34
CA ARG A 44 11.95 9.73 -0.78
C ARG A 44 12.45 10.83 -1.71
N PRO A 45 13.54 10.65 -2.50
CA PRO A 45 14.02 11.68 -3.42
C PRO A 45 13.01 12.05 -4.51
N TYR A 46 12.11 11.12 -4.86
CA TYR A 46 11.13 11.30 -5.94
C TYR A 46 9.80 11.88 -5.47
N TYR A 47 9.57 11.95 -4.15
CA TYR A 47 8.34 12.44 -3.55
C TYR A 47 8.53 13.86 -3.01
N ARG A 48 7.79 14.82 -3.56
CA ARG A 48 7.77 16.19 -3.01
C ARG A 48 7.04 16.20 -1.67
N HIS A 49 7.37 17.15 -0.80
CA HIS A 49 6.68 17.36 0.48
C HIS A 49 5.44 18.24 0.33
N THR A 50 5.40 19.10 -0.70
CA THR A 50 4.29 20.02 -1.02
C THR A 50 3.27 19.40 -2.00
N GLY A 51 2.11 20.04 -2.14
CA GLY A 51 1.05 19.66 -3.09
C GLY A 51 0.12 18.54 -2.60
N GLN A 52 -0.72 18.02 -3.50
CA GLN A 52 -1.62 16.91 -3.21
C GLN A 52 -0.79 15.66 -2.81
N PRO A 53 -1.22 14.89 -1.79
CA PRO A 53 -0.55 13.67 -1.42
C PRO A 53 -0.46 12.71 -2.61
N SER A 54 0.75 12.27 -2.96
CA SER A 54 1.00 11.30 -4.03
C SER A 54 0.71 9.88 -3.53
N VAL A 55 0.49 8.91 -4.41
CA VAL A 55 0.23 7.51 -4.02
C VAL A 55 1.32 6.95 -3.10
N ASP A 56 0.99 6.13 -2.10
CA ASP A 56 1.99 5.51 -1.22
C ASP A 56 3.05 4.72 -2.02
N PRO A 57 4.35 4.96 -1.81
CA PRO A 57 5.44 4.24 -2.48
C PRO A 57 5.33 2.71 -2.40
N ILE A 58 4.88 2.16 -1.27
CA ILE A 58 4.72 0.71 -1.10
C ILE A 58 3.59 0.18 -2.00
N VAL A 59 2.51 0.93 -2.14
CA VAL A 59 1.38 0.54 -3.01
C VAL A 59 1.85 0.51 -4.46
N LEU A 60 2.55 1.56 -4.91
CA LEU A 60 3.11 1.61 -6.25
C LEU A 60 4.06 0.44 -6.52
N PHE A 61 4.95 0.14 -5.57
CA PHE A 61 5.91 -0.96 -5.67
C PHE A 61 5.22 -2.33 -5.76
N LYS A 62 4.12 -2.54 -5.04
CA LYS A 62 3.36 -3.80 -5.07
C LYS A 62 2.51 -4.00 -6.34
N THR A 63 2.27 -2.93 -7.10
CA THR A 63 1.47 -2.97 -8.34
C THR A 63 2.30 -3.17 -9.62
N LEU A 64 3.62 -2.99 -9.53
CA LEU A 64 4.58 -3.29 -10.59
C LEU A 64 4.95 -4.77 -10.55
#